data_AF-L8Y571-F1
#
_entry.id   AF-L8Y571-F1
#
_cell.length_a   1.000
_cell.length_b   1.000
_cell.length_c   1.000
_cell.angle_alpha   90.00
_cell.angle_beta   90.00
_cell.angle_gamma   90.00
#
_symmetry.space_group_name_H-M   'P 1'
#
loop_
_entity.id
_entity.type
_entity.pdbx_description
1 polymer ?
#
loop_
_entity_poly.entity_id
_entity_poly.type
_entity_poly.pdbx_seq_one_letter_code
_entity_poly.pdbx_strand_id
1 'polypeptide(L)'
;MVVHSSYDEIEGGGFLGCISRYSAGSVYYYPSYHHQHNPVQVQKLQKELQRYLTRKIGFEAVMRIRCTKGLSIHTFHGNFFVRSTDLLSLPNVNPDAGYAVQMSVEESLTDTQLVSFQSALLYTSSKGERRIRVHTLCLPVVSTLNEVFLGADVQAISGLLANMAVDRSVTASLSDARDALVNAVIDSLSAYRSSVLSSQQPGLMVPFSLRLFPLFVLALLKQDMHMTQAK
;
A
#
# COMPACT_ATOMS: atom_id res chain seq x y z
N MET A 1 17.53 0.46 10.48
CA MET A 1 16.70 -0.24 11.47
C MET A 1 16.60 0.65 12.69
N VAL A 2 15.42 1.20 12.96
CA VAL A 2 15.15 1.80 14.28
C VAL A 2 14.53 0.69 15.12
N VAL A 3 15.21 0.31 16.21
CA VAL A 3 14.75 -0.69 17.19
C VAL A 3 14.31 0.07 18.43
N HIS A 4 13.07 -0.10 18.84
CA HIS A 4 12.60 0.44 20.12
C HIS A 4 12.43 -0.68 21.14
N SER A 5 12.94 -0.44 22.34
CA SER A 5 12.71 -1.23 23.55
C SER A 5 12.64 -0.23 24.70
N SER A 6 11.43 0.07 25.17
CA SER A 6 11.08 0.51 26.53
C SER A 6 9.66 1.08 26.57
N TYR A 7 9.04 0.94 27.74
CA TYR A 7 7.73 1.43 28.15
C TYR A 7 7.65 2.97 28.08
N ASP A 8 6.42 3.46 27.87
CA ASP A 8 5.98 4.87 27.95
C ASP A 8 6.57 5.83 26.91
N GLU A 9 5.91 5.94 25.77
CA GLU A 9 5.64 7.20 25.03
C GLU A 9 5.07 6.87 23.63
N ILE A 10 3.75 6.67 23.56
CA ILE A 10 3.02 6.58 22.28
C ILE A 10 3.03 7.95 21.55
N GLU A 11 3.45 9.03 22.21
CA GLU A 11 3.56 10.37 21.62
C GLU A 11 4.90 10.63 20.87
N GLY A 12 5.97 9.87 21.16
CA GLY A 12 7.30 10.06 20.52
C GLY A 12 7.54 9.27 19.23
N GLY A 13 6.69 8.27 18.94
CA GLY A 13 6.89 7.34 17.82
C GLY A 13 6.77 7.98 16.42
N GLY A 14 6.05 9.10 16.31
CA GLY A 14 5.86 9.81 15.04
C GLY A 14 7.17 10.33 14.44
N PHE A 15 8.05 10.92 15.25
CA PHE A 15 9.28 11.56 14.78
C PHE A 15 10.33 10.55 14.30
N LEU A 16 10.51 9.44 15.04
CA LEU A 16 11.46 8.39 14.68
C LEU A 16 11.04 7.62 13.42
N GLY A 17 9.73 7.47 13.22
CA GLY A 17 9.16 6.89 12.00
C GLY A 17 9.48 7.73 10.75
N CYS A 18 9.49 9.05 10.85
CA CYS A 18 9.75 9.97 9.74
C CYS A 18 11.10 9.73 9.08
N ILE A 19 12.16 9.46 9.86
CA ILE A 19 13.50 9.18 9.31
C ILE A 19 13.41 7.99 8.36
N SER A 20 12.85 6.88 8.82
CA SER A 20 12.71 5.68 7.99
C SER A 20 11.74 5.90 6.82
N ARG A 21 10.65 6.64 7.02
CA ARG A 21 9.67 6.95 5.98
C ARG A 21 10.31 7.70 4.81
N TYR A 22 11.07 8.76 5.09
CA TYR A 22 11.68 9.60 4.05
C TYR A 22 13.06 9.12 3.58
N SER A 23 13.67 8.12 4.22
CA SER A 23 14.96 7.54 3.82
C SER A 23 14.87 6.14 3.22
N ALA A 24 13.66 5.66 2.88
CA ALA A 24 13.41 4.27 2.45
C ALA A 24 13.89 3.20 3.46
N GLY A 25 13.80 3.52 4.74
CA GLY A 25 14.15 2.64 5.85
C GLY A 25 13.01 1.71 6.28
N SER A 26 13.27 0.95 7.33
CA SER A 26 12.30 0.06 7.99
C SER A 26 12.33 0.30 9.49
N VAL A 27 11.15 0.36 10.10
CA VAL A 27 10.94 0.48 11.55
C VAL A 27 10.49 -0.88 12.09
N TYR A 28 11.13 -1.34 13.15
CA TYR A 28 10.76 -2.58 13.83
C TYR A 28 10.42 -2.26 15.29
N TYR A 29 9.25 -2.70 15.73
CA TYR A 29 8.74 -2.42 17.07
C TYR A 29 8.60 -3.70 17.88
N TYR A 30 9.17 -3.69 19.09
CA TYR A 30 9.22 -4.81 20.03
C TYR A 30 8.66 -4.35 21.39
N PRO A 31 7.33 -4.33 21.56
CA PRO A 31 6.69 -3.83 22.78
C PRO A 31 7.09 -4.72 23.98
N SER A 32 7.38 -4.07 25.12
CA SER A 32 7.72 -4.74 26.38
C SER A 32 8.81 -5.81 26.21
N TYR A 33 9.84 -5.52 25.41
CA TYR A 33 10.97 -6.42 25.22
C TYR A 33 11.67 -6.67 26.57
N HIS A 34 11.83 -7.95 26.92
CA HIS A 34 12.57 -8.36 28.10
C HIS A 34 13.16 -9.75 27.89
N HIS A 35 14.46 -9.91 28.16
CA HIS A 35 15.19 -11.15 27.86
C HIS A 35 14.64 -12.38 28.58
N GLN A 36 14.28 -12.23 29.87
CA GLN A 36 13.69 -13.30 30.69
C GLN A 36 12.15 -13.33 30.64
N HIS A 37 11.49 -12.19 30.87
CA HIS A 37 10.04 -12.13 31.06
C HIS A 37 9.22 -12.11 29.76
N ASN A 38 9.85 -11.83 28.61
CA ASN A 38 9.17 -11.82 27.31
C ASN A 38 10.01 -12.52 26.22
N PRO A 39 10.23 -13.84 26.33
CA PRO A 39 11.08 -14.58 25.41
C PRO A 39 10.54 -14.60 23.97
N VAL A 40 9.23 -14.36 23.77
CA VAL A 40 8.61 -14.26 22.44
C VAL A 40 9.19 -13.08 21.65
N GLN A 41 9.32 -11.90 22.28
CA GLN A 41 9.92 -10.73 21.63
C GLN A 41 11.42 -10.93 21.36
N VAL A 42 12.12 -11.64 22.24
CA VAL A 42 13.54 -12.01 22.03
C VAL A 42 13.71 -12.87 20.78
N GLN A 43 12.90 -13.93 20.66
CA GLN A 43 12.93 -14.80 19.48
C GLN A 43 12.53 -14.06 18.20
N LYS A 44 11.54 -13.16 18.29
CA LYS A 44 11.13 -12.30 17.16
C LYS A 44 12.29 -11.42 16.69
N LEU A 45 12.92 -10.67 17.62
CA LEU A 45 14.07 -9.83 17.33
C LEU A 45 15.21 -10.63 16.69
N GLN A 46 15.55 -11.80 17.25
CA GLN A 46 16.62 -12.63 16.71
C GLN A 46 16.34 -13.05 15.25
N LYS A 47 15.12 -13.51 14.96
CA LYS A 47 14.72 -13.92 13.59
C LYS A 47 14.70 -12.74 12.63
N GLU A 48 14.11 -11.62 13.03
CA GLU A 48 14.01 -10.43 12.19
C GLU A 48 15.38 -9.79 11.95
N LEU A 49 16.24 -9.75 12.96
CA LEU A 49 17.63 -9.27 12.82
C LEU A 49 18.45 -10.19 11.91
N GLN A 50 18.31 -11.51 12.06
CA GLN A 50 18.95 -12.46 11.16
C GLN A 50 18.51 -12.23 9.70
N ARG A 51 17.21 -12.06 9.44
CA ARG A 51 16.70 -11.72 8.11
C ARG A 51 17.24 -10.37 7.63
N TYR A 52 17.25 -9.35 8.49
CA TYR A 52 17.70 -8.00 8.15
C TYR A 52 19.17 -7.98 7.72
N LEU A 53 20.04 -8.75 8.39
CA LEU A 53 21.47 -8.82 8.10
C LEU A 53 21.81 -9.72 6.90
N THR A 54 20.99 -10.73 6.62
CA THR A 54 21.27 -11.73 5.56
C THR A 54 20.51 -11.51 4.26
N ARG A 55 19.44 -10.69 4.26
CA ARG A 55 18.68 -10.40 3.04
C ARG A 55 19.52 -9.65 2.02
N LYS A 56 19.14 -9.80 0.74
CA LYS A 56 19.70 -8.98 -0.34
C LYS A 56 19.36 -7.51 -0.10
N ILE A 57 20.27 -6.62 -0.51
CA ILE A 57 20.08 -5.18 -0.43
C ILE A 57 20.63 -4.53 -1.72
N GLY A 58 19.96 -3.46 -2.14
CA GLY A 58 20.45 -2.55 -3.17
C GLY A 58 20.63 -1.16 -2.60
N PHE A 59 21.64 -0.44 -3.08
CA PHE A 59 22.02 0.89 -2.61
C PHE A 59 21.80 1.95 -3.70
N GLU A 60 21.66 3.20 -3.27
CA GLU A 60 21.60 4.38 -4.14
C GLU A 60 20.58 4.21 -5.26
N ALA A 61 19.42 3.65 -4.88
CA ALA A 61 18.44 3.20 -5.83
C ALA A 61 17.50 4.35 -6.21
N VAL A 62 17.02 4.30 -7.45
CA VAL A 62 15.93 5.13 -7.93
C VAL A 62 14.92 4.25 -8.63
N MET A 63 13.65 4.49 -8.36
CA MET A 63 12.55 3.79 -9.02
C MET A 63 11.73 4.78 -9.82
N ARG A 64 11.55 4.51 -11.11
CA ARG A 64 10.65 5.26 -11.97
C ARG A 64 9.51 4.38 -12.42
N ILE A 65 8.28 4.89 -12.39
CA ILE A 65 7.11 4.22 -12.95
C ILE A 65 6.65 5.00 -14.18
N ARG A 66 6.46 4.29 -15.28
CA ARG A 66 5.88 4.82 -16.52
C ARG A 66 4.58 4.10 -16.80
N CYS A 67 3.66 4.80 -17.44
CA CYS A 67 2.38 4.25 -17.88
C CYS A 67 2.07 4.71 -19.30
N THR A 68 1.16 4.00 -19.99
CA THR A 68 0.62 4.42 -21.29
C THR A 68 0.05 5.83 -21.21
N LYS A 69 0.16 6.60 -22.31
CA LYS A 69 -0.41 7.95 -22.42
C LYS A 69 -1.91 7.94 -22.04
N GLY A 70 -2.35 8.98 -21.34
CA GLY A 70 -3.70 9.10 -20.79
C GLY A 70 -3.82 8.59 -19.37
N LEU A 71 -2.80 7.86 -18.87
CA LEU A 71 -2.66 7.53 -17.46
C LEU A 71 -1.63 8.45 -16.79
N SER A 72 -1.88 8.80 -15.54
CA SER A 72 -0.96 9.59 -14.72
C SER A 72 -0.81 8.96 -13.33
N ILE A 73 0.33 9.22 -12.68
CA ILE A 73 0.53 8.85 -11.28
C ILE A 73 -0.02 9.97 -10.41
N HIS A 74 -0.97 9.65 -9.54
CA HIS A 74 -1.58 10.60 -8.63
C HIS A 74 -0.80 10.68 -7.31
N THR A 75 -0.66 9.55 -6.61
CA THR A 75 0.00 9.48 -5.30
C THR A 75 0.81 8.19 -5.16
N PHE A 76 1.99 8.29 -4.55
CA PHE A 76 2.75 7.14 -4.09
C PHE A 76 2.54 6.92 -2.59
N HIS A 77 2.51 5.66 -2.17
CA HIS A 77 2.43 5.25 -0.77
C HIS A 77 3.55 4.26 -0.42
N GLY A 78 4.24 4.52 0.71
CA GLY A 78 5.36 3.72 1.21
C GLY A 78 6.51 4.56 1.75
N ASN A 79 7.64 3.91 2.01
CA ASN A 79 8.85 4.56 2.53
C ASN A 79 9.82 4.89 1.40
N PHE A 80 9.92 6.17 1.05
CA PHE A 80 10.79 6.69 -0.01
C PHE A 80 10.89 8.22 0.09
N PHE A 81 11.74 8.79 -0.74
CA PHE A 81 11.75 10.23 -0.99
C PHE A 81 11.30 10.51 -2.43
N VAL A 82 10.24 11.30 -2.60
CA VAL A 82 9.75 11.68 -3.94
C VAL A 82 10.66 12.76 -4.51
N ARG A 83 11.20 12.55 -5.71
CA ARG A 83 12.01 13.56 -6.43
C ARG A 83 11.23 14.26 -7.55
N SER A 84 10.35 13.53 -8.21
CA SER A 84 9.39 14.06 -9.19
C SER A 84 8.11 13.22 -9.15
N THR A 85 7.10 13.62 -9.91
CA THR A 85 5.80 12.94 -10.00
C THR A 85 5.89 11.47 -10.42
N ASP A 86 6.99 11.04 -11.04
CA ASP A 86 7.21 9.68 -11.54
C ASP A 86 8.48 9.01 -10.99
N LEU A 87 9.24 9.69 -10.12
CA LEU A 87 10.57 9.25 -9.68
C LEU A 87 10.70 9.25 -8.16
N LEU A 88 11.02 8.07 -7.64
CA LEU A 88 11.31 7.83 -6.24
C LEU A 88 12.81 7.63 -6.03
N SER A 89 13.33 8.28 -4.98
CA SER A 89 14.68 8.06 -4.45
C SER A 89 14.61 7.09 -3.28
N LEU A 90 15.39 6.02 -3.39
CA LEU A 90 15.43 4.90 -2.46
C LEU A 90 16.90 4.69 -2.03
N PRO A 91 17.38 5.38 -0.98
CA PRO A 91 18.77 5.21 -0.52
C PRO A 91 19.15 3.75 -0.32
N ASN A 92 18.22 2.97 0.23
CA ASN A 92 18.29 1.52 0.31
C ASN A 92 17.02 0.90 -0.27
N VAL A 93 17.16 -0.20 -1.00
CA VAL A 93 16.06 -1.06 -1.43
C VAL A 93 16.27 -2.47 -0.89
N ASN A 94 15.23 -3.02 -0.30
CA ASN A 94 15.25 -4.36 0.28
C ASN A 94 14.07 -5.17 -0.29
N PRO A 95 14.17 -6.51 -0.34
CA PRO A 95 13.16 -7.37 -0.95
C PRO A 95 11.84 -7.45 -0.16
N ASP A 96 11.78 -6.89 1.04
CA ASP A 96 10.61 -6.95 1.91
C ASP A 96 9.80 -5.63 1.87
N ALA A 97 10.29 -4.61 1.17
CA ALA A 97 9.60 -3.33 1.01
C ALA A 97 8.56 -3.40 -0.12
N GLY A 98 7.32 -3.04 0.20
CA GLY A 98 6.23 -2.86 -0.75
C GLY A 98 5.94 -1.38 -0.99
N TYR A 99 5.43 -1.08 -2.18
CA TYR A 99 5.00 0.26 -2.58
C TYR A 99 3.62 0.16 -3.23
N ALA A 100 2.76 1.13 -2.98
CA ALA A 100 1.46 1.25 -3.65
C ALA A 100 1.39 2.59 -4.38
N VAL A 101 0.67 2.62 -5.50
CA VAL A 101 0.57 3.81 -6.34
C VAL A 101 -0.88 3.98 -6.77
N GLN A 102 -1.43 5.15 -6.47
CA GLN A 102 -2.73 5.57 -6.99
C GLN A 102 -2.52 6.16 -8.39
N MET A 103 -3.30 5.67 -9.35
CA MET A 103 -3.27 6.11 -10.74
C MET A 103 -4.53 6.92 -11.06
N SER A 104 -4.42 7.85 -12.00
CA SER A 104 -5.55 8.57 -12.59
C SER A 104 -5.62 8.32 -14.10
N VAL A 105 -6.84 8.39 -14.63
CA VAL A 105 -7.12 8.37 -16.07
C VAL A 105 -7.47 9.80 -16.48
N GLU A 106 -6.54 10.48 -17.13
CA GLU A 106 -6.64 11.89 -17.52
C GLU A 106 -7.19 12.07 -18.95
N GLU A 107 -6.89 11.10 -19.83
CA GLU A 107 -7.38 11.10 -21.21
C GLU A 107 -8.12 9.79 -21.49
N SER A 108 -9.07 9.84 -22.44
CA SER A 108 -9.78 8.65 -22.91
C SER A 108 -8.80 7.62 -23.47
N LEU A 109 -8.96 6.37 -23.07
CA LEU A 109 -8.12 5.24 -23.50
C LEU A 109 -8.72 4.48 -24.71
N THR A 110 -9.75 5.04 -25.34
CA THR A 110 -10.52 4.41 -26.43
C THR A 110 -9.70 4.00 -27.65
N ASP A 111 -8.56 4.67 -27.88
CA ASP A 111 -7.69 4.42 -29.03
C ASP A 111 -6.74 3.21 -28.80
N THR A 112 -6.76 2.61 -27.61
CA THR A 112 -5.88 1.52 -27.23
C THR A 112 -6.65 0.37 -26.60
N GLN A 113 -6.34 -0.87 -27.00
CA GLN A 113 -6.92 -2.07 -26.38
C GLN A 113 -6.16 -2.52 -25.14
N LEU A 114 -4.90 -2.10 -25.00
CA LEU A 114 -4.01 -2.47 -23.92
C LEU A 114 -3.34 -1.21 -23.37
N VAL A 115 -3.30 -1.11 -22.05
CA VAL A 115 -2.43 -0.17 -21.34
C VAL A 115 -1.30 -0.94 -20.68
N SER A 116 -0.17 -0.26 -20.49
CA SER A 116 1.03 -0.82 -19.87
C SER A 116 1.49 0.06 -18.72
N PHE A 117 2.03 -0.61 -17.70
CA PHE A 117 2.70 -0.01 -16.57
C PHE A 117 4.09 -0.62 -16.48
N GLN A 118 5.11 0.21 -16.36
CA GLN A 118 6.49 -0.24 -16.26
C GLN A 118 7.17 0.40 -15.07
N SER A 119 7.60 -0.42 -14.12
CA SER A 119 8.49 0.01 -13.04
C SER A 119 9.93 -0.35 -13.40
N ALA A 120 10.82 0.65 -13.33
CA ALA A 120 12.25 0.49 -13.55
C ALA A 120 12.99 0.90 -12.28
N LEU A 121 13.63 -0.07 -11.65
CA LEU A 121 14.46 0.10 -10.46
C LEU A 121 15.93 0.05 -10.85
N LEU A 122 16.60 1.19 -10.83
CA LEU A 122 18.05 1.29 -10.98
C LEU A 122 18.68 1.26 -9.58
N TYR A 123 19.64 0.36 -9.34
CA TYR A 123 20.28 0.21 -8.03
C TYR A 123 21.71 -0.30 -8.15
N THR A 124 22.52 -0.07 -7.11
CA THR A 124 23.86 -0.66 -6.96
C THR A 124 23.73 -1.91 -6.10
N SER A 125 24.17 -3.06 -6.62
CA SER A 125 24.13 -4.32 -5.87
C SER A 125 25.19 -4.37 -4.76
N SER A 126 25.06 -5.30 -3.81
CA SER A 126 26.08 -5.54 -2.78
C SER A 126 27.46 -5.99 -3.31
N LYS A 127 27.56 -6.27 -4.61
CA LYS A 127 28.83 -6.58 -5.30
C LYS A 127 29.43 -5.37 -6.03
N GLY A 128 28.84 -4.19 -5.90
CA GLY A 128 29.32 -2.96 -6.57
C GLY A 128 28.84 -2.78 -8.01
N GLU A 129 28.00 -3.68 -8.53
CA GLU A 129 27.48 -3.57 -9.89
C GLU A 129 26.24 -2.68 -9.97
N ARG A 130 26.19 -1.75 -10.92
CA ARG A 130 24.99 -0.96 -11.23
C ARG A 130 24.06 -1.79 -12.12
N ARG A 131 22.84 -2.04 -11.64
CA ARG A 131 21.85 -2.91 -12.29
C ARG A 131 20.51 -2.20 -12.45
N ILE A 132 19.78 -2.57 -13.49
CA ILE A 132 18.39 -2.14 -13.71
C ILE A 132 17.50 -3.38 -13.64
N ARG A 133 16.47 -3.34 -12.79
CA ARG A 133 15.38 -4.32 -12.76
C ARG A 133 14.12 -3.66 -13.32
N VAL A 134 13.48 -4.33 -14.28
CA VAL A 134 12.27 -3.82 -14.92
C VAL A 134 11.13 -4.81 -14.72
N HIS A 135 9.97 -4.32 -14.31
CA HIS A 135 8.71 -5.05 -14.33
C HIS A 135 7.76 -4.35 -15.28
N THR A 136 7.12 -5.10 -16.18
CA THR A 136 6.12 -4.59 -17.12
C THR A 136 4.82 -5.37 -16.90
N LEU A 137 3.73 -4.64 -16.68
CA LEU A 137 2.37 -5.15 -16.56
C LEU A 137 1.53 -4.58 -17.69
N CYS A 138 0.82 -5.43 -18.42
CA CYS A 138 -0.12 -5.02 -19.45
C CYS A 138 -1.53 -5.44 -19.05
N LEU A 139 -2.50 -4.52 -19.16
CA LEU A 139 -3.90 -4.74 -18.81
C LEU A 139 -4.81 -4.36 -19.99
N PRO A 140 -5.92 -5.09 -20.19
CA PRO A 140 -6.92 -4.75 -21.19
C PRO A 140 -7.69 -3.49 -20.81
N VAL A 141 -8.01 -2.69 -21.82
CA VAL A 141 -8.95 -1.56 -21.70
C VAL A 141 -10.35 -2.08 -21.96
N VAL A 142 -11.29 -1.73 -21.07
CA VAL A 142 -12.69 -2.15 -21.13
C VAL A 142 -13.59 -0.92 -21.15
N SER A 143 -14.76 -1.03 -21.76
CA SER A 143 -15.71 0.09 -21.91
C SER A 143 -17.00 -0.08 -21.11
N THR A 144 -17.18 -1.22 -20.44
CA THR A 144 -18.37 -1.50 -19.62
C THR A 144 -18.01 -1.63 -18.14
N LEU A 145 -18.87 -1.12 -17.26
CA LEU A 145 -18.68 -1.24 -15.81
C LEU A 145 -18.68 -2.71 -15.35
N ASN A 146 -19.46 -3.57 -16.00
CA ASN A 146 -19.47 -5.00 -15.68
C ASN A 146 -18.07 -5.63 -15.83
N GLU A 147 -17.35 -5.31 -16.90
CA GLU A 147 -15.99 -5.80 -17.11
C GLU A 147 -14.99 -5.20 -16.09
N VAL A 148 -15.18 -3.95 -15.68
CA VAL A 148 -14.38 -3.33 -14.60
C VAL A 148 -14.56 -4.11 -13.30
N PHE A 149 -15.80 -4.45 -12.93
CA PHE A 149 -16.06 -5.25 -11.75
C PHE A 149 -15.47 -6.66 -11.89
N LEU A 150 -15.57 -7.31 -13.04
CA LEU A 150 -14.97 -8.63 -13.26
C LEU A 150 -13.45 -8.64 -13.12
N GLY A 151 -12.78 -7.56 -13.56
CA GLY A 151 -11.32 -7.39 -13.45
C GLY A 151 -10.81 -6.89 -12.09
N ALA A 152 -11.70 -6.64 -11.13
CA ALA A 152 -11.32 -6.06 -9.84
C ALA A 152 -10.55 -7.05 -8.95
N ASP A 153 -9.34 -6.68 -8.54
CA ASP A 153 -8.58 -7.39 -7.50
C ASP A 153 -8.88 -6.80 -6.12
N VAL A 154 -9.71 -7.50 -5.35
CA VAL A 154 -10.14 -7.06 -4.02
C VAL A 154 -8.99 -6.93 -3.01
N GLN A 155 -7.91 -7.71 -3.14
CA GLN A 155 -6.77 -7.62 -2.24
C GLN A 155 -5.93 -6.38 -2.57
N ALA A 156 -5.69 -6.11 -3.85
CA ALA A 156 -4.99 -4.91 -4.29
C ALA A 156 -5.76 -3.63 -3.93
N ILE A 157 -7.08 -3.63 -4.15
CA ILE A 157 -7.97 -2.51 -3.78
C ILE A 157 -7.90 -2.27 -2.27
N SER A 158 -8.02 -3.33 -1.47
CA SER A 158 -8.00 -3.21 -0.01
C SER A 158 -6.62 -2.76 0.51
N GLY A 159 -5.53 -3.23 -0.11
CA GLY A 159 -4.17 -2.79 0.19
C GLY A 159 -3.94 -1.31 -0.13
N LEU A 160 -4.44 -0.82 -1.27
CA LEU A 160 -4.34 0.59 -1.62
C LEU A 160 -5.18 1.47 -0.68
N LEU A 161 -6.43 1.07 -0.40
CA LEU A 161 -7.31 1.78 0.52
C LEU A 161 -6.73 1.85 1.94
N ALA A 162 -6.04 0.80 2.41
CA ALA A 162 -5.34 0.84 3.69
C ALA A 162 -4.26 1.94 3.70
N ASN A 163 -3.45 2.04 2.64
CA ASN A 163 -2.43 3.10 2.52
C ASN A 163 -3.06 4.50 2.50
N MET A 164 -4.14 4.68 1.72
CA MET A 164 -4.87 5.96 1.67
C MET A 164 -5.52 6.32 3.01
N ALA A 165 -6.02 5.33 3.76
CA ALA A 165 -6.58 5.55 5.09
C ALA A 165 -5.52 5.96 6.10
N VAL A 166 -4.31 5.39 6.03
CA VAL A 166 -3.16 5.80 6.85
C VAL A 166 -2.81 7.26 6.58
N ASP A 167 -2.62 7.64 5.32
CA ASP A 167 -2.29 9.03 4.98
C ASP A 167 -3.38 10.00 5.44
N ARG A 168 -4.65 9.64 5.21
CA ARG A 168 -5.79 10.48 5.59
C ARG A 168 -5.97 10.59 7.11
N SER A 169 -5.59 9.57 7.87
CA SER A 169 -5.62 9.63 9.33
C SER A 169 -4.62 10.64 9.90
N VAL A 170 -3.50 10.86 9.19
CA VAL A 170 -2.46 11.83 9.56
C VAL A 170 -2.81 13.24 9.07
N THR A 171 -3.34 13.39 7.85
CA THR A 171 -3.63 14.71 7.26
C THR A 171 -4.97 15.31 7.64
N ALA A 172 -5.95 14.48 8.03
CA ALA A 172 -7.28 14.89 8.44
C ALA A 172 -7.59 14.33 9.84
N SER A 173 -8.35 13.25 9.94
CA SER A 173 -8.63 12.58 11.21
C SER A 173 -8.82 11.08 11.04
N LEU A 174 -8.71 10.34 12.16
CA LEU A 174 -9.03 8.91 12.18
C LEU A 174 -10.49 8.62 11.83
N SER A 175 -11.41 9.51 12.24
CA SER A 175 -12.84 9.38 11.91
C SER A 175 -13.05 9.47 10.41
N ASP A 176 -12.49 10.52 9.78
CA ASP A 176 -12.61 10.70 8.34
C ASP A 176 -12.05 9.49 7.60
N ALA A 177 -10.86 9.01 8.00
CA ALA A 177 -10.22 7.84 7.41
C ALA A 177 -11.17 6.63 7.37
N ARG A 178 -11.83 6.33 8.49
CA ARG A 178 -12.80 5.24 8.61
C ARG A 178 -14.04 5.48 7.78
N ASP A 179 -14.58 6.69 7.80
CA ASP A 179 -15.79 7.01 7.04
C ASP A 179 -15.58 6.80 5.55
N ALA A 180 -14.45 7.22 4.97
CA ALA A 180 -14.24 6.93 3.55
C ALA A 180 -13.79 5.50 3.21
N LEU A 181 -13.31 4.71 4.18
CA LEU A 181 -13.20 3.25 3.98
C LEU A 181 -14.60 2.63 3.83
N VAL A 182 -15.54 3.03 4.68
CA VAL A 182 -16.93 2.59 4.61
C VAL A 182 -17.59 3.09 3.31
N ASN A 183 -17.40 4.37 2.97
CA ASN A 183 -17.96 4.95 1.74
C ASN A 183 -17.40 4.26 0.50
N ALA A 184 -16.12 3.87 0.47
CA ALA A 184 -15.57 3.11 -0.65
C ALA A 184 -16.35 1.81 -0.92
N VAL A 185 -16.81 1.11 0.12
CA VAL A 185 -17.65 -0.08 -0.03
C VAL A 185 -19.06 0.30 -0.49
N ILE A 186 -19.67 1.29 0.17
CA ILE A 186 -21.04 1.75 -0.15
C ILE A 186 -21.11 2.19 -1.62
N ASP A 187 -20.20 3.06 -2.05
CA ASP A 187 -20.19 3.65 -3.38
C ASP A 187 -19.92 2.59 -4.44
N SER A 188 -18.97 1.68 -4.21
CA SER A 188 -18.66 0.59 -5.15
C SER A 188 -19.85 -0.35 -5.35
N LEU A 189 -20.52 -0.77 -4.27
CA LEU A 189 -21.66 -1.68 -4.35
C LEU A 189 -22.94 -0.99 -4.84
N SER A 190 -23.11 0.29 -4.52
CA SER A 190 -24.19 1.12 -5.06
C SER A 190 -24.05 1.28 -6.58
N ALA A 191 -22.83 1.57 -7.06
CA ALA A 191 -22.53 1.65 -8.49
C ALA A 191 -22.77 0.32 -9.21
N TYR A 192 -22.39 -0.81 -8.60
CA TYR A 192 -22.70 -2.14 -9.15
C TYR A 192 -24.22 -2.36 -9.26
N ARG A 193 -24.97 -2.03 -8.20
CA ARG A 193 -26.43 -2.21 -8.18
C ARG A 193 -27.14 -1.35 -9.21
N SER A 194 -26.72 -0.10 -9.39
CA SER A 194 -27.38 0.83 -10.31
C SER A 194 -27.02 0.61 -11.78
N SER A 195 -25.78 0.19 -12.05
CA SER A 195 -25.23 0.22 -13.42
C SER A 195 -25.09 -1.16 -14.06
N VAL A 196 -25.08 -2.24 -13.26
CA VAL A 196 -24.87 -3.61 -13.77
C VAL A 196 -26.10 -4.50 -13.57
N LEU A 197 -26.82 -4.34 -12.46
CA LEU A 197 -28.02 -5.16 -12.20
C LEU A 197 -29.23 -4.61 -12.95
N SER A 198 -29.85 -5.46 -13.77
CA SER A 198 -31.04 -5.12 -14.55
C SER A 198 -32.36 -5.21 -13.76
N SER A 199 -32.36 -5.92 -12.63
CA SER A 199 -33.55 -6.14 -11.79
C SER A 199 -33.22 -5.94 -10.32
N GLN A 200 -34.10 -5.24 -9.60
CA GLN A 200 -33.96 -5.04 -8.17
C GLN A 200 -34.25 -6.34 -7.43
N GLN A 201 -33.18 -7.03 -7.02
CA GLN A 201 -33.27 -8.19 -6.15
C GLN A 201 -33.23 -7.74 -4.68
N PRO A 202 -33.97 -8.40 -3.78
CA PRO A 202 -33.87 -8.16 -2.35
C PRO A 202 -32.47 -8.56 -1.83
N GLY A 203 -31.92 -7.76 -0.93
CA GLY A 203 -30.60 -8.00 -0.33
C GLY A 203 -29.45 -7.17 -0.90
N LEU A 204 -28.26 -7.38 -0.33
CA LEU A 204 -27.01 -6.77 -0.76
C LEU A 204 -26.34 -7.65 -1.81
N MET A 205 -26.38 -7.21 -3.07
CA MET A 205 -25.76 -7.93 -4.18
C MET A 205 -24.33 -7.44 -4.37
N VAL A 206 -23.38 -8.37 -4.42
CA VAL A 206 -21.95 -8.08 -4.54
C VAL A 206 -21.39 -8.90 -5.71
N PRO A 207 -20.60 -8.31 -6.63
CA PRO A 207 -19.97 -9.09 -7.69
C PRO A 207 -18.97 -10.08 -7.09
N PHE A 208 -18.75 -11.21 -7.77
CA PHE A 208 -17.90 -12.29 -7.26
C PHE A 208 -16.48 -11.81 -6.92
N SER A 209 -15.91 -10.93 -7.73
CA SER A 209 -14.60 -10.30 -7.54
C SER A 209 -14.49 -9.50 -6.24
N LEU A 210 -15.57 -8.82 -5.82
CA LEU A 210 -15.62 -8.00 -4.61
C LEU A 210 -16.33 -8.68 -3.43
N ARG A 211 -16.61 -9.98 -3.50
CA ARG A 211 -17.36 -10.71 -2.44
C ARG A 211 -16.73 -10.59 -1.04
N LEU A 212 -15.40 -10.43 -0.97
CA LEU A 212 -14.66 -10.26 0.30
C LEU A 212 -14.42 -8.80 0.65
N PHE A 213 -14.84 -7.85 -0.20
CA PHE A 213 -14.51 -6.45 -0.04
C PHE A 213 -15.08 -5.85 1.25
N PRO A 214 -16.38 -6.05 1.60
CA PRO A 214 -16.90 -5.58 2.89
C PRO A 214 -16.20 -6.22 4.09
N LEU A 215 -15.80 -7.49 3.97
CA LEU A 215 -15.10 -8.21 5.03
C LEU A 215 -13.69 -7.65 5.25
N PHE A 216 -12.94 -7.37 4.18
CA PHE A 216 -11.60 -6.78 4.27
C PHE A 216 -11.65 -5.36 4.83
N VAL A 217 -12.64 -4.55 4.41
CA VAL A 217 -12.82 -3.22 4.99
C VAL A 217 -13.20 -3.29 6.47
N LEU A 218 -14.08 -4.22 6.86
CA LEU A 218 -14.40 -4.45 8.27
C LEU A 218 -13.16 -4.87 9.08
N ALA A 219 -12.31 -5.73 8.50
CA ALA A 219 -11.06 -6.14 9.12
C ALA A 219 -10.12 -4.94 9.29
N LEU A 220 -9.98 -4.07 8.27
CA LEU A 220 -9.18 -2.83 8.36
C LEU A 220 -9.70 -1.90 9.45
N LEU A 221 -11.01 -1.70 9.56
CA LEU A 221 -11.62 -0.85 10.60
C LEU A 221 -11.39 -1.37 12.03
N LYS A 222 -11.14 -2.69 12.17
CA LYS A 222 -10.87 -3.36 13.45
C LYS A 222 -9.39 -3.61 13.72
N GLN A 223 -8.49 -3.24 12.80
CA GLN A 223 -7.05 -3.29 13.08
C GLN A 223 -6.70 -2.22 14.12
N ASP A 224 -5.73 -2.51 14.99
CA ASP A 224 -5.32 -1.64 16.10
C ASP A 224 -5.03 -0.19 15.66
N MET A 225 -4.50 -0.02 14.45
CA MET A 225 -4.23 1.28 13.82
C MET A 225 -5.49 2.13 13.56
N HIS A 226 -6.65 1.49 13.37
CA HIS A 226 -7.93 2.15 13.03
C HIS A 226 -9.00 2.01 14.12
N MET A 227 -8.71 1.30 15.22
CA MET A 227 -9.60 1.22 16.37
C MET A 227 -9.62 2.53 17.14
N THR A 228 -10.83 3.03 17.44
CA THR A 228 -11.00 4.00 18.53
C THR A 228 -10.87 3.26 19.84
N GLN A 229 -10.08 3.76 20.78
CA GLN A 229 -10.17 3.28 22.15
C GLN A 229 -11.62 3.44 22.61
N ALA A 230 -12.27 2.32 22.93
CA ALA A 230 -13.54 2.36 23.64
C ALA A 230 -13.24 3.00 24.99
N LYS A 231 -13.84 4.17 25.23
CA LYS A 231 -13.91 4.78 26.57
C LYS A 231 -14.63 3.84 27.53
#